data_AF-A0A1A8Y1H4-F1
#
_entry.id   AF-A0A1A8Y1H4-F1
#
_cell.length_a   1.000
_cell.length_b   1.000
_cell.length_c   1.000
_cell.angle_alpha   90.00
_cell.angle_beta   90.00
_cell.angle_gamma   90.00
#
_symmetry.space_group_name_H-M   'P 1'
#
loop_
_entity.id
_entity.type
_entity.pdbx_description
1 polymer ?
#
loop_
_entity_poly.entity_id
_entity_poly.type
_entity_poly.pdbx_seq_one_letter_code
_entity_poly.pdbx_strand_id
1 'polypeptide(L)'
;MPAGATFLHPTAVLFNGGVFKSELLAQRTLASLNSWLAAEGAPAARSLEGADLDLAVARGAAYYGYVRRGQGVRIRGGSARSYYVAIESSMPAVPGMQPPVQALCLAPFGMEEGSEAALSSQEFGLVVGEQVRFRFFGSSVRRQDQVGTLLDDWEPDELQELDEIQATLPSEGREAGEVVRVRLQARLTEAGTLELEALPHNGTARWKVEFDVRGGAAD
;
A
#
# COMPACT_ATOMS: atom_id res chain seq x y z
N MET A 1 -4.05 1.24 -19.56
CA MET A 1 -3.40 2.32 -20.34
C MET A 1 -3.89 2.22 -21.77
N PRO A 2 -3.91 3.30 -22.57
CA PRO A 2 -4.17 3.19 -24.01
C PRO A 2 -3.23 2.15 -24.64
N ALA A 3 -3.70 1.41 -25.64
CA ALA A 3 -2.87 0.40 -26.31
C ALA A 3 -1.64 1.07 -26.96
N GLY A 4 -0.44 0.62 -26.60
CA GLY A 4 0.82 1.16 -27.12
C GLY A 4 1.38 2.39 -26.39
N ALA A 5 0.72 2.88 -25.33
CA ALA A 5 1.24 3.98 -24.52
C ALA A 5 2.38 3.50 -23.61
N THR A 6 3.48 4.28 -23.52
CA THR A 6 4.60 3.95 -22.62
C THR A 6 4.38 4.51 -21.21
N PHE A 7 3.43 5.44 -21.04
CA PHE A 7 3.02 5.96 -19.74
C PHE A 7 1.53 6.34 -19.70
N LEU A 8 1.03 6.70 -18.51
CA LEU A 8 -0.32 7.21 -18.33
C LEU A 8 -0.42 8.63 -18.90
N HIS A 9 -1.37 8.90 -19.79
CA HIS A 9 -1.58 10.23 -20.37
C HIS A 9 -2.45 11.13 -19.47
N PRO A 10 -1.87 12.06 -18.69
CA PRO A 10 -2.65 13.03 -17.94
C PRO A 10 -3.42 13.96 -18.87
N THR A 11 -4.69 14.18 -18.57
CA THR A 11 -5.57 15.09 -19.32
C THR A 11 -5.68 16.47 -18.69
N ALA A 12 -5.25 16.62 -17.44
CA ALA A 12 -5.29 17.85 -16.68
C ALA A 12 -4.14 17.95 -15.68
N VAL A 13 -3.73 19.18 -15.37
CA VAL A 13 -2.70 19.51 -14.37
C VAL A 13 -3.25 20.57 -13.42
N LEU A 14 -3.21 20.31 -12.12
CA LEU A 14 -3.52 21.29 -11.07
C LEU A 14 -2.22 21.70 -10.39
N PHE A 15 -1.82 22.97 -10.53
CA PHE A 15 -0.68 23.50 -9.81
C PHE A 15 -1.06 23.85 -8.37
N ASN A 16 -0.12 23.63 -7.44
CA ASN A 16 -0.28 23.93 -6.02
C ASN A 16 1.08 24.26 -5.40
N GLY A 17 1.09 25.06 -4.35
CA GLY A 17 2.29 25.47 -3.63
C GLY A 17 2.97 26.71 -4.24
N GLY A 18 3.72 27.42 -3.41
CA GLY A 18 4.32 28.71 -3.76
C GLY A 18 5.29 28.69 -4.93
N VAL A 19 5.90 27.54 -5.25
CA VAL A 19 6.82 27.38 -6.41
C VAL A 19 6.13 27.76 -7.72
N PHE A 20 4.88 27.33 -7.90
CA PHE A 20 4.12 27.58 -9.12
C PHE A 20 3.45 28.94 -9.17
N LYS A 21 3.74 29.83 -8.20
CA LYS A 21 3.49 31.27 -8.38
C LYS A 21 4.37 31.86 -9.48
N SER A 22 5.51 31.24 -9.76
CA SER A 22 6.32 31.57 -10.91
C SER A 22 5.66 31.01 -12.18
N GLU A 23 5.14 31.92 -13.00
CA GLU A 23 4.55 31.56 -14.29
C GLU A 23 5.56 30.83 -15.20
N LEU A 24 6.84 31.22 -15.14
CA LEU A 24 7.91 30.56 -15.89
C LEU A 24 8.03 29.07 -15.54
N LEU A 25 7.96 28.73 -14.25
CA LEU A 25 8.05 27.33 -13.79
C LEU A 25 6.79 26.55 -14.15
N ALA A 26 5.60 27.14 -13.99
CA ALA A 26 4.34 26.52 -14.37
C ALA A 26 4.29 26.21 -15.88
N GLN A 27 4.62 27.20 -16.71
CA GLN A 27 4.67 27.05 -18.17
C GLN A 27 5.72 26.02 -18.61
N ARG A 28 6.93 26.05 -18.03
CA ARG A 28 7.99 25.09 -18.37
C ARG A 28 7.60 23.65 -18.02
N THR A 29 6.95 23.46 -16.87
CA THR A 29 6.47 22.15 -16.43
C THR A 29 5.39 21.63 -17.38
N LEU A 30 4.39 22.45 -17.68
CA LEU A 30 3.31 22.08 -18.59
C LEU A 30 3.82 21.80 -20.01
N ALA A 31 4.76 22.60 -20.51
CA ALA A 31 5.38 22.40 -21.82
C ALA A 31 6.17 21.08 -21.89
N SER A 32 6.87 20.71 -20.82
CA SER A 32 7.64 19.46 -20.77
C SER A 32 6.72 18.24 -20.72
N LEU A 33 5.63 18.30 -19.95
CA LEU A 33 4.62 17.24 -19.91
C LEU A 33 3.89 17.10 -21.24
N ASN A 34 3.54 18.21 -21.89
CA ASN A 34 2.88 18.21 -23.18
C ASN A 34 3.78 17.74 -24.33
N SER A 35 5.10 17.88 -24.23
CA SER A 35 6.01 17.31 -25.24
C SER A 35 6.05 15.78 -25.18
N TRP A 36 5.97 15.20 -23.98
CA TRP A 36 5.84 13.74 -23.81
C TRP A 36 4.51 13.21 -24.34
N LEU A 37 3.40 13.91 -24.05
CA LEU A 37 2.08 13.56 -24.59
C LEU A 37 2.07 13.63 -26.12
N ALA A 38 2.65 14.68 -26.70
CA ALA A 38 2.73 14.84 -28.14
C ALA A 38 3.55 13.71 -28.80
N ALA A 39 4.63 13.24 -28.15
CA ALA A 39 5.44 12.13 -28.64
C ALA A 39 4.67 10.81 -28.71
N GLU A 40 3.63 10.63 -27.88
CA GLU A 40 2.72 9.46 -27.93
C GLU A 40 1.40 9.73 -28.67
N GLY A 41 1.28 10.85 -29.37
CA GLY A 41 0.06 11.22 -30.10
C GLY A 41 -1.14 11.53 -29.19
N ALA A 42 -0.89 11.83 -27.91
CA ALA A 42 -1.92 12.15 -26.94
C ALA A 42 -2.27 13.65 -26.94
N PRO A 43 -3.53 14.03 -26.61
CA PRO A 43 -3.91 15.43 -26.45
C PRO A 43 -3.11 16.13 -25.34
N ALA A 44 -2.86 17.43 -25.51
CA ALA A 44 -2.22 18.24 -24.47
C ALA A 44 -3.05 18.27 -23.18
N ALA A 45 -2.38 18.20 -22.03
CA ALA A 45 -3.02 18.35 -20.74
C ALA A 45 -3.50 19.79 -20.52
N ARG A 46 -4.69 19.94 -19.94
CA ARG A 46 -5.25 21.25 -19.58
C ARG A 46 -4.74 21.70 -18.22
N SER A 47 -4.25 22.93 -18.12
CA SER A 47 -4.04 23.55 -16.81
C SER A 47 -5.39 23.84 -16.16
N LEU A 48 -5.59 23.39 -14.93
CA LEU A 48 -6.76 23.70 -14.14
C LEU A 48 -6.54 25.05 -13.43
N GLU A 49 -7.56 25.89 -13.46
CA GLU A 49 -7.57 27.22 -12.85
C GLU A 49 -8.33 27.22 -11.52
N GLY A 50 -8.22 28.33 -10.78
CA GLY A 50 -9.02 28.58 -9.56
C GLY A 50 -8.44 28.04 -8.26
N ALA A 51 -7.27 27.38 -8.31
CA ALA A 51 -6.53 27.06 -7.10
C ALA A 51 -5.82 28.30 -6.55
N ASP A 52 -6.06 28.58 -5.27
CA ASP A 52 -5.20 29.46 -4.50
C ASP A 52 -3.93 28.67 -4.15
N LEU A 53 -2.80 29.02 -4.76
CA LEU A 53 -1.57 28.23 -4.66
C LEU A 53 -1.02 28.15 -3.24
N ASP A 54 -1.34 29.11 -2.37
CA ASP A 54 -0.91 29.08 -0.96
C ASP A 54 -1.87 28.26 -0.11
N LEU A 55 -3.17 28.30 -0.43
CA LEU A 55 -4.21 27.72 0.41
C LEU A 55 -4.77 26.40 -0.09
N ALA A 56 -4.47 25.96 -1.32
CA ALA A 56 -5.11 24.80 -1.93
C ALA A 56 -4.91 23.52 -1.10
N VAL A 57 -3.72 23.30 -0.51
CA VAL A 57 -3.48 22.19 0.42
C VAL A 57 -4.37 22.31 1.66
N ALA A 58 -4.34 23.46 2.35
CA ALA A 58 -5.08 23.66 3.59
C ALA A 58 -6.61 23.58 3.39
N ARG A 59 -7.12 24.11 2.27
CA ARG A 59 -8.52 24.00 1.87
C ARG A 59 -8.92 22.55 1.61
N GLY A 60 -8.07 21.79 0.92
CA GLY A 60 -8.27 20.35 0.70
C GLY A 60 -8.34 19.59 2.03
N ALA A 61 -7.42 19.86 2.96
CA ALA A 61 -7.41 19.24 4.29
C ALA A 61 -8.65 19.60 5.12
N ALA A 62 -9.07 20.87 5.13
CA ALA A 62 -10.28 21.31 5.81
C ALA A 62 -11.54 20.66 5.21
N TYR A 63 -11.63 20.60 3.87
CA TYR A 63 -12.71 19.92 3.17
C TYR A 63 -12.73 18.42 3.48
N TYR A 64 -11.57 17.76 3.52
CA TYR A 64 -11.47 16.36 3.93
C TYR A 64 -12.02 16.14 5.34
N GLY A 65 -11.67 17.00 6.31
CA GLY A 65 -12.24 16.95 7.67
C GLY A 65 -13.75 17.22 7.74
N TYR A 66 -14.32 17.95 6.78
CA TYR A 66 -15.76 18.13 6.63
C TYR A 66 -16.43 16.87 6.06
N VAL A 67 -15.84 16.27 5.03
CA VAL A 67 -16.25 14.99 4.44
C VAL A 67 -16.21 13.84 5.45
N ARG A 68 -15.22 13.79 6.34
CA ARG A 68 -15.15 12.79 7.42
C ARG A 68 -16.34 12.86 8.39
N ARG A 69 -17.02 14.00 8.47
CA ARG A 69 -18.26 14.17 9.25
C ARG A 69 -19.52 13.81 8.46
N GLY A 70 -19.37 13.13 7.33
CA GLY A 70 -20.46 12.71 6.46
C GLY A 70 -21.02 13.84 5.59
N GLN A 71 -20.30 14.95 5.45
CA GLN A 71 -20.79 16.13 4.72
C GLN A 71 -19.92 16.44 3.49
N GLY A 72 -20.54 16.49 2.31
CA GLY A 72 -19.84 16.73 1.04
C GLY A 72 -19.50 15.44 0.28
N VAL A 73 -18.64 15.56 -0.73
CA VAL A 73 -18.31 14.46 -1.65
C VAL A 73 -16.97 13.86 -1.25
N ARG A 74 -16.96 12.55 -0.97
CA ARG A 74 -15.74 11.81 -0.68
C ARG A 74 -15.08 11.34 -1.97
N ILE A 75 -13.88 11.85 -2.24
CA ILE A 75 -12.96 11.28 -3.23
C ILE A 75 -12.26 10.11 -2.55
N ARG A 76 -12.23 8.96 -3.21
CA ARG A 76 -11.56 7.75 -2.71
C ARG A 76 -10.28 7.53 -3.51
N GLY A 77 -9.15 7.49 -2.80
CA GLY A 77 -7.90 6.96 -3.32
C GLY A 77 -7.75 5.54 -2.79
N GLY A 78 -7.47 4.60 -3.67
CA GLY A 78 -7.07 3.25 -3.29
C GLY A 78 -5.55 3.11 -3.33
N SER A 79 -5.02 2.08 -2.67
CA SER A 79 -3.58 1.75 -2.76
C SER A 79 -3.13 1.62 -4.22
N ALA A 80 -1.99 2.22 -4.55
CA ALA A 80 -1.37 2.09 -5.88
C ALA A 80 -0.57 0.77 -6.05
N ARG A 81 -0.52 -0.07 -5.01
CA ARG A 81 0.19 -1.35 -5.01
C ARG A 81 -0.63 -2.42 -4.30
N SER A 82 -0.42 -3.67 -4.69
CA SER A 82 -0.79 -4.84 -3.90
C SER A 82 0.34 -5.14 -2.91
N TYR A 83 0.02 -5.54 -1.67
CA TYR A 83 0.98 -5.89 -0.64
C TYR A 83 0.82 -7.33 -0.19
N TYR A 84 1.96 -7.98 0.07
CA TYR A 84 2.05 -9.39 0.39
C TYR A 84 2.94 -9.60 1.61
N VAL A 85 2.72 -10.71 2.32
CA VAL A 85 3.63 -11.20 3.36
C VAL A 85 4.21 -12.53 2.93
N ALA A 86 5.49 -12.74 3.23
CA ALA A 86 6.15 -14.02 3.12
C ALA A 86 5.55 -15.02 4.11
N ILE A 87 5.22 -16.22 3.61
CA ILE A 87 4.93 -17.37 4.45
C ILE A 87 5.87 -18.51 4.06
N GLU A 88 6.39 -19.22 5.06
CA GLU A 88 7.21 -20.40 4.80
C GLU A 88 6.33 -21.52 4.22
N SER A 89 6.80 -22.15 3.15
CA SER A 89 6.09 -23.31 2.59
C SER A 89 6.15 -24.50 3.53
N SER A 90 5.10 -25.33 3.52
CA SER A 90 5.02 -26.59 4.29
C SER A 90 5.86 -27.74 3.69
N MET A 91 6.76 -27.44 2.75
CA MET A 91 7.58 -28.45 2.09
C MET A 91 8.72 -28.94 3.01
N PRO A 92 9.11 -30.22 2.93
CA PRO A 92 10.21 -30.74 3.73
C PRO A 92 11.50 -29.95 3.47
N ALA A 93 12.14 -29.49 4.54
CA ALA A 93 13.42 -28.80 4.44
C ALA A 93 14.47 -29.72 3.79
N VAL A 94 15.04 -29.29 2.67
CA VAL A 94 16.17 -29.96 2.02
C VAL A 94 17.46 -29.37 2.59
N PRO A 95 18.37 -30.17 3.18
CA PRO A 95 19.62 -29.65 3.73
C PRO A 95 20.42 -28.83 2.70
N GLY A 96 20.75 -27.59 3.04
CA GLY A 96 21.52 -26.68 2.18
C GLY A 96 20.69 -25.80 1.24
N MET A 97 19.37 -25.94 1.21
CA MET A 97 18.46 -25.07 0.44
C MET A 97 17.58 -24.28 1.40
N GLN A 98 17.42 -22.97 1.15
CA GLN A 98 16.40 -22.20 1.87
C GLN A 98 15.00 -22.70 1.47
N PRO A 99 14.08 -22.90 2.42
CA PRO A 99 12.71 -23.23 2.10
C PRO A 99 12.13 -22.17 1.17
N PRO A 100 11.42 -22.55 0.10
CA PRO A 100 10.78 -21.58 -0.76
C PRO A 100 9.71 -20.84 0.03
N VAL A 101 9.67 -19.53 -0.20
CA VAL A 101 8.72 -18.61 0.41
C VAL A 101 7.54 -18.47 -0.53
N GLN A 102 6.33 -18.56 0.01
CA GLN A 102 5.11 -18.20 -0.71
C GLN A 102 4.72 -16.76 -0.33
N ALA A 103 4.14 -16.01 -1.27
CA ALA A 103 3.68 -14.65 -1.00
C ALA A 103 2.15 -14.62 -0.87
N LEU A 104 1.65 -14.22 0.30
CA LEU A 104 0.21 -14.12 0.57
C LEU A 104 -0.26 -12.68 0.48
N CYS A 105 -1.21 -12.40 -0.41
CA CYS A 105 -1.78 -11.07 -0.60
C CYS A 105 -2.58 -10.61 0.63
N LEU A 106 -2.13 -9.53 1.25
CA LEU A 106 -2.73 -8.90 2.42
C LEU A 106 -3.66 -7.74 2.05
N ALA A 107 -3.21 -6.92 1.11
CA ALA A 107 -3.93 -5.72 0.67
C ALA A 107 -3.87 -5.64 -0.86
N PRO A 108 -5.02 -5.71 -1.55
CA PRO A 108 -5.06 -5.68 -3.00
C PRO A 108 -4.84 -4.26 -3.52
N PHE A 109 -4.45 -4.17 -4.79
CA PHE A 109 -4.45 -2.91 -5.52
C PHE A 109 -5.84 -2.24 -5.43
N GLY A 110 -5.85 -0.94 -5.18
CA GLY A 110 -7.08 -0.16 -5.05
C GLY A 110 -7.78 -0.30 -3.70
N MET A 111 -7.20 -1.02 -2.71
CA MET A 111 -7.73 -1.06 -1.35
C MET A 111 -7.92 0.37 -0.81
N GLU A 112 -9.14 0.70 -0.39
CA GLU A 112 -9.49 2.06 0.01
C GLU A 112 -8.85 2.44 1.35
N GLU A 113 -8.39 3.67 1.48
CA GLU A 113 -7.92 4.20 2.77
C GLU A 113 -9.04 4.14 3.84
N GLY A 114 -8.68 3.65 5.03
CA GLY A 114 -9.58 3.39 6.14
C GLY A 114 -10.35 2.07 6.04
N SER A 115 -10.09 1.26 5.01
CA SER A 115 -10.68 -0.08 4.90
C SER A 115 -9.83 -1.14 5.59
N GLU A 116 -10.47 -2.27 5.90
CA GLU A 116 -9.85 -3.44 6.51
C GLU A 116 -10.08 -4.66 5.61
N ALA A 117 -9.07 -5.51 5.51
CA ALA A 117 -9.05 -6.74 4.74
C ALA A 117 -8.65 -7.90 5.65
N ALA A 118 -9.59 -8.79 5.96
CA ALA A 118 -9.33 -9.96 6.80
C ALA A 118 -8.93 -11.17 5.95
N LEU A 119 -7.84 -11.85 6.33
CA LEU A 119 -7.50 -13.18 5.83
C LEU A 119 -8.37 -14.21 6.56
N SER A 120 -9.58 -14.42 6.07
CA SER A 120 -10.57 -15.28 6.74
C SER A 120 -10.31 -16.78 6.56
N SER A 121 -9.58 -17.18 5.53
CA SER A 121 -9.31 -18.58 5.19
C SER A 121 -8.00 -19.14 5.75
N GLN A 122 -7.04 -18.29 6.13
CA GLN A 122 -5.73 -18.70 6.63
C GLN A 122 -5.62 -18.44 8.13
N GLU A 123 -5.09 -19.41 8.86
CA GLU A 123 -4.78 -19.28 10.29
C GLU A 123 -3.27 -19.41 10.50
N PHE A 124 -2.73 -18.61 11.41
CA PHE A 124 -1.31 -18.55 11.74
C PHE A 124 -1.08 -18.87 13.20
N GLY A 125 0.09 -19.43 13.53
CA GLY A 125 0.54 -19.62 14.90
C GLY A 125 1.54 -18.53 15.29
N LEU A 126 1.24 -17.78 16.35
CA LEU A 126 2.14 -16.78 16.92
C LEU A 126 2.69 -17.30 18.26
N VAL A 127 4.01 -17.35 18.41
CA VAL A 127 4.65 -17.84 19.64
C VAL A 127 4.78 -16.68 20.63
N VAL A 128 4.27 -16.86 21.85
CA VAL A 128 4.32 -15.85 22.91
C VAL A 128 5.75 -15.62 23.37
N GLY A 129 6.16 -14.35 23.45
CA GLY A 129 7.49 -13.95 23.91
C GLY A 129 8.61 -14.03 22.86
N GLU A 130 8.31 -14.57 21.67
CA GLU A 130 9.26 -14.57 20.56
C GLU A 130 9.02 -13.39 19.62
N GLN A 131 10.12 -12.82 19.12
CA GLN A 131 10.07 -11.77 18.12
C GLN A 131 9.89 -12.41 16.74
N VAL A 132 8.79 -12.09 16.07
CA VAL A 132 8.50 -12.57 14.72
C VAL A 132 8.95 -11.52 13.71
N ARG A 133 9.64 -11.99 12.66
CA ARG A 133 10.03 -11.19 11.50
C ARG A 133 9.09 -11.48 10.34
N PHE A 134 8.46 -10.45 9.82
CA PHE A 134 7.64 -10.51 8.63
C PHE A 134 8.40 -9.86 7.47
N ARG A 135 8.64 -10.64 6.41
CA ARG A 135 9.12 -10.11 5.13
C ARG A 135 7.91 -9.68 4.31
N PHE A 136 7.93 -8.44 3.84
CA PHE A 136 6.83 -7.87 3.06
C PHE A 136 7.24 -7.67 1.62
N PHE A 137 6.27 -7.74 0.72
CA PHE A 137 6.46 -7.43 -0.70
C PHE A 137 5.40 -6.46 -1.18
N GLY A 138 5.77 -5.62 -2.15
CA GLY A 138 4.85 -4.73 -2.85
C GLY A 138 4.91 -4.94 -4.36
N SER A 139 3.74 -4.93 -5.02
CA SER A 139 3.65 -5.02 -6.49
C SER A 139 2.85 -3.86 -7.08
N SER A 140 3.36 -3.25 -8.16
CA SER A 140 2.65 -2.24 -8.96
C SER A 140 1.99 -2.82 -10.23
N VAL A 141 2.31 -4.08 -10.56
CA VAL A 141 1.89 -4.77 -11.80
C VAL A 141 0.82 -5.83 -11.53
N ARG A 142 0.80 -6.45 -10.35
CA ARG A 142 -0.17 -7.47 -9.96
C ARG A 142 -1.47 -6.86 -9.41
N ARG A 143 -2.23 -6.20 -10.28
CA ARG A 143 -3.41 -5.38 -9.90
C ARG A 143 -4.71 -6.17 -9.66
N GLN A 144 -4.71 -7.44 -10.02
CA GLN A 144 -5.89 -8.31 -10.03
C GLN A 144 -5.94 -9.27 -8.83
N ASP A 145 -4.82 -9.45 -8.13
CA ASP A 145 -4.74 -10.32 -6.96
C ASP A 145 -5.68 -9.80 -5.86
N GLN A 146 -6.41 -10.72 -5.24
CA GLN A 146 -7.33 -10.44 -4.14
C GLN A 146 -6.71 -10.82 -2.80
N VAL A 147 -7.27 -10.32 -1.70
CA VAL A 147 -6.91 -10.73 -0.34
C VAL A 147 -6.94 -12.26 -0.24
N GLY A 148 -5.86 -12.86 0.27
CA GLY A 148 -5.75 -14.31 0.41
C GLY A 148 -5.23 -15.04 -0.83
N THR A 149 -4.98 -14.34 -1.95
CA THR A 149 -4.26 -14.92 -3.10
C THR A 149 -2.86 -15.34 -2.64
N LEU A 150 -2.53 -16.61 -2.86
CA LEU A 150 -1.24 -17.18 -2.53
C LEU A 150 -0.44 -17.38 -3.81
N LEU A 151 0.78 -16.85 -3.83
CA LEU A 151 1.71 -16.99 -4.94
C LEU A 151 2.81 -17.97 -4.53
N ASP A 152 2.93 -19.06 -5.29
CA ASP A 152 3.99 -20.06 -5.12
C ASP A 152 5.29 -19.66 -5.83
N ASP A 153 5.17 -18.83 -6.87
CA ASP A 153 6.26 -18.35 -7.71
C ASP A 153 5.85 -17.02 -8.38
N TRP A 154 6.82 -16.18 -8.71
CA TRP A 154 6.62 -14.91 -9.39
C TRP A 154 7.90 -14.49 -10.13
N GLU A 155 7.74 -13.68 -11.18
CA GLU A 155 8.90 -13.13 -11.89
C GLU A 155 9.63 -12.09 -11.02
N PRO A 156 10.96 -11.95 -11.12
CA PRO A 156 11.74 -11.07 -10.23
C PRO A 156 11.30 -9.60 -10.20
N ASP A 157 10.63 -9.11 -11.25
CA ASP A 157 10.12 -7.75 -11.37
C ASP A 157 8.65 -7.59 -10.92
N GLU A 158 7.95 -8.69 -10.61
CA GLU A 158 6.56 -8.64 -10.16
C GLU A 158 6.42 -8.24 -8.69
N LEU A 159 7.31 -8.70 -7.82
CA LEU A 159 7.31 -8.40 -6.38
C LEU A 159 8.63 -7.73 -5.97
N GLN A 160 8.51 -6.55 -5.37
CA GLN A 160 9.63 -5.88 -4.72
C GLN A 160 9.58 -6.16 -3.22
N GLU A 161 10.67 -6.69 -2.66
CA GLU A 161 10.81 -6.84 -1.22
C GLU A 161 10.91 -5.45 -0.54
N LEU A 162 10.16 -5.30 0.54
CA LEU A 162 10.11 -4.11 1.38
C LEU A 162 10.87 -4.37 2.68
N ASP A 163 11.13 -3.32 3.45
CA ASP A 163 11.82 -3.44 4.74
C ASP A 163 11.11 -4.47 5.67
N GLU A 164 11.91 -5.33 6.29
CA GLU A 164 11.41 -6.32 7.24
C GLU A 164 10.87 -5.65 8.52
N ILE A 165 9.83 -6.25 9.09
CA ILE A 165 9.19 -5.70 10.29
C ILE A 165 9.11 -6.74 11.36
N GLN A 166 9.42 -6.30 12.56
CA GLN A 166 9.51 -7.15 13.73
C GLN A 166 8.36 -6.83 14.67
N ALA A 167 7.67 -7.87 15.14
CA ALA A 167 6.65 -7.74 16.16
C ALA A 167 6.87 -8.81 17.23
N THR A 168 6.62 -8.44 18.49
CA THR A 168 6.70 -9.38 19.61
C THR A 168 5.32 -9.50 20.24
N LEU A 169 4.87 -10.73 20.45
CA LEU A 169 3.63 -11.00 21.17
C LEU A 169 3.87 -10.82 22.68
N PRO A 170 3.28 -9.80 23.35
CA PRO A 170 3.44 -9.64 24.79
C PRO A 170 2.80 -10.82 25.54
N SER A 171 3.46 -11.25 26.62
CA SER A 171 3.07 -12.41 27.44
C SER A 171 1.92 -12.11 28.42
N GLU A 172 1.02 -11.19 28.10
CA GLU A 172 -0.06 -10.74 29.00
C GLU A 172 -1.01 -11.89 29.38
N GLY A 173 -0.71 -12.58 30.48
CA GLY A 173 -1.47 -13.74 30.97
C GLY A 173 -1.24 -15.03 30.19
N ARG A 174 -0.19 -15.11 29.37
CA ARG A 174 0.19 -16.29 28.58
C ARG A 174 1.60 -16.75 28.90
N GLU A 175 1.81 -18.06 28.86
CA GLU A 175 3.13 -18.64 29.11
C GLU A 175 4.05 -18.38 27.90
N ALA A 176 5.31 -18.05 28.15
CA ALA A 176 6.30 -17.91 27.08
C ALA A 176 6.44 -19.25 26.33
N GLY A 177 6.46 -19.20 25.00
CA GLY A 177 6.46 -20.40 24.15
C GLY A 177 5.07 -20.98 23.84
N GLU A 178 3.99 -20.42 24.40
CA GLU A 178 2.62 -20.78 24.00
C GLU A 178 2.38 -20.37 22.54
N VAL A 179 1.80 -21.28 21.73
CA VAL A 179 1.40 -20.99 20.35
C VAL A 179 -0.06 -20.54 20.31
N VAL A 180 -0.27 -19.30 19.90
CA VAL A 180 -1.60 -18.68 19.80
C VAL A 180 -2.06 -18.71 18.35
N ARG A 181 -3.23 -19.27 18.10
CA ARG A 181 -3.86 -19.22 16.77
C ARG A 181 -4.45 -17.85 16.50
N VAL A 182 -4.01 -17.23 15.40
CA VAL A 182 -4.41 -15.90 14.99
C VAL A 182 -4.86 -15.88 13.52
N ARG A 183 -5.71 -14.92 13.19
CA ARG A 183 -5.96 -14.47 11.82
C ARG A 183 -5.27 -13.14 11.62
N LEU A 184 -4.78 -12.93 10.40
CA LEU A 184 -4.19 -11.66 10.02
C LEU A 184 -5.27 -10.76 9.42
N GLN A 185 -5.23 -9.49 9.77
CA GLN A 185 -6.05 -8.44 9.19
C GLN A 185 -5.16 -7.31 8.72
N ALA A 186 -5.25 -6.96 7.45
CA ALA A 186 -4.59 -5.79 6.91
C ALA A 186 -5.52 -4.58 7.01
N ARG A 187 -4.96 -3.41 7.30
CA ARG A 187 -5.69 -2.14 7.37
C ARG A 187 -4.85 -1.06 6.72
N LEU A 188 -5.41 -0.39 5.71
CA LEU A 188 -4.74 0.75 5.09
C LEU A 188 -5.21 2.01 5.79
N THR A 189 -4.30 2.74 6.44
CA THR A 189 -4.66 3.99 7.11
C THR A 189 -4.82 5.14 6.14
N GLU A 190 -5.47 6.21 6.58
CA GLU A 190 -5.57 7.49 5.86
C GLU A 190 -4.19 8.16 5.63
N ALA A 191 -3.19 7.79 6.43
CA ALA A 191 -1.81 8.25 6.24
C ALA A 191 -1.09 7.50 5.11
N GLY A 192 -1.69 6.47 4.51
CA GLY A 192 -1.01 5.57 3.61
C GLY A 192 0.03 4.71 4.34
N THR A 193 -0.34 4.21 5.52
CA THR A 193 0.42 3.19 6.26
C THR A 193 -0.39 1.91 6.19
N LEU A 194 0.22 0.78 5.80
CA LEU A 194 -0.43 -0.51 5.91
C LEU A 194 -0.11 -1.08 7.29
N GLU A 195 -1.16 -1.43 8.01
CA GLU A 195 -1.09 -2.05 9.32
C GLU A 195 -1.52 -3.50 9.16
N LEU A 196 -0.77 -4.40 9.78
CA LEU A 196 -1.10 -5.81 9.90
C LEU A 196 -1.42 -6.11 11.37
N GLU A 197 -2.65 -6.49 11.64
CA GLU A 197 -3.09 -6.91 12.97
C GLU A 197 -3.19 -8.44 13.00
N ALA A 198 -2.60 -9.04 14.04
CA ALA A 198 -2.89 -10.41 14.41
C ALA A 198 -4.06 -10.41 15.41
N LEU A 199 -5.15 -11.09 15.04
CA LEU A 199 -6.37 -11.21 15.82
C LEU A 199 -6.51 -12.65 16.30
N PRO A 200 -6.70 -12.91 17.61
CA PRO A 200 -6.91 -14.27 18.10
C PRO A 200 -8.21 -14.83 17.55
N HIS A 201 -8.26 -16.15 17.37
CA HIS A 201 -9.52 -16.83 17.05
C HIS A 201 -10.56 -16.65 18.18
N ASN A 202 -10.10 -16.64 19.43
CA ASN A 202 -10.91 -16.46 20.64
C ASN A 202 -10.38 -15.27 21.46
N GLY A 203 -11.17 -14.20 21.60
CA GLY A 203 -10.86 -13.04 22.43
C GLY A 203 -10.87 -11.71 21.68
N THR A 204 -10.52 -10.63 22.39
CA THR A 204 -10.53 -9.24 21.86
C THR A 204 -9.14 -8.62 21.76
N ALA A 205 -8.10 -9.36 22.14
CA ALA A 205 -6.72 -8.88 22.05
C ALA A 205 -6.37 -8.59 20.58
N ARG A 206 -5.56 -7.55 20.35
CA ARG A 206 -5.06 -7.20 19.01
C ARG A 206 -3.58 -6.94 19.09
N TRP A 207 -2.80 -7.57 18.22
CA TRP A 207 -1.36 -7.35 18.16
C TRP A 207 -1.03 -6.66 16.85
N LYS A 208 -0.55 -5.43 16.96
CA LYS A 208 -0.36 -4.53 15.83
C LYS A 208 1.07 -4.60 15.31
N VAL A 209 1.19 -4.71 13.99
CA VAL A 209 2.44 -4.61 13.23
C VAL A 209 2.23 -3.50 12.21
N GLU A 210 3.00 -2.41 12.25
CA GLU A 210 2.77 -1.22 11.42
C GLU A 210 3.85 -1.02 10.37
N PHE A 211 3.49 -0.52 9.17
CA PHE A 211 4.46 -0.14 8.16
C PHE A 211 4.06 1.00 7.22
N ASP A 212 5.00 1.91 6.98
CA ASP A 212 4.78 3.04 6.07
C ASP A 212 4.90 2.58 4.61
N VAL A 213 3.81 2.68 3.84
CA VAL A 213 3.83 2.28 2.43
C VAL A 213 4.36 3.39 1.50
N ARG A 214 4.56 4.60 2.01
CA ARG A 214 5.05 5.74 1.24
C ARG A 214 6.58 5.77 1.11
N GLY A 215 7.31 4.88 1.81
CA GLY A 215 8.78 4.80 1.81
C GLY A 215 9.42 3.84 0.80
N GLY A 216 8.65 3.10 0.01
CA GLY A 216 9.17 1.99 -0.82
C GLY A 216 9.74 2.38 -2.18
N ALA A 217 10.79 3.22 -2.20
CA ALA A 217 11.74 3.32 -3.30
C ALA A 217 13.11 3.70 -2.70
N ALA A 218 13.82 2.72 -2.17
CA ALA A 218 15.28 2.83 -2.09
C ALA A 218 15.81 2.68 -3.51
N ASP A 219 16.44 3.75 -4.02
CA ASP A 219 17.29 3.72 -5.22
C ASP A 219 18.46 2.74 -5.07
#